data_AF-A0A4Q6DTE0-F1
#
_entry.id   AF-A0A4Q6DTE0-F1
#
_cell.length_a   1.000
_cell.length_b   1.000
_cell.length_c   1.000
_cell.angle_alpha   90.00
_cell.angle_beta   90.00
_cell.angle_gamma   90.00
#
_symmetry.space_group_name_H-M   'P 1'
#
loop_
_entity.id
_entity.type
_entity.pdbx_description
1 polymer ?
#
loop_
_entity_poly.entity_id
_entity_poly.type
_entity_poly.pdbx_seq_one_letter_code
_entity_poly.pdbx_strand_id
1 'polypeptide(L)'
;MYMPSLGERLKAARTAAGFTQKDVEARLGLRDLSLKDYETERIKLPAQVALKFAELYGITVDELLGTAGPRPKEGPQSARLAEVSGLFSRGDVGLLFLDPVIRAHLEEHSAKIFDHSIFELLSLSLNAKAKRALGTEILRSLSSLMGVDQRITPEENEFLRQIIRHLDCGDAAKGIIKYTSVRYRPEEEVFRGHPEQKHLLLWLLFLIAKSDGGVNADEILYIEECAEALKVNRSNYLFIKKFFVKEKY
;
A
#
# COMPACT_ATOMS: atom_id res chain seq x y z
N MET A 1 -29.45 -29.41 1.53
CA MET A 1 -28.22 -28.85 0.93
C MET A 1 -27.17 -28.84 2.03
N TYR A 2 -26.09 -29.61 1.87
CA TYR A 2 -25.03 -29.72 2.87
C TYR A 2 -24.17 -28.46 2.80
N MET A 3 -24.12 -27.66 3.86
CA MET A 3 -23.14 -26.57 3.95
C MET A 3 -21.82 -27.20 4.39
N PRO A 4 -20.76 -27.13 3.54
CA PRO A 4 -19.47 -27.68 3.91
C PRO A 4 -18.95 -27.00 5.17
N SER A 5 -18.19 -27.71 5.99
CA SER A 5 -17.64 -27.19 7.24
C SER A 5 -16.56 -26.12 6.97
N LEU A 6 -16.13 -25.39 8.00
CA LEU A 6 -15.06 -24.39 7.88
C LEU A 6 -13.74 -25.05 7.42
N GLY A 7 -13.41 -26.20 8.00
CA GLY A 7 -12.23 -26.99 7.63
C GLY A 7 -12.28 -27.49 6.19
N GLU A 8 -13.47 -27.91 5.71
CA GLU A 8 -13.66 -28.32 4.32
C GLU A 8 -13.50 -27.16 3.35
N ARG A 9 -14.02 -25.96 3.68
CA ARG A 9 -13.84 -24.75 2.89
C ARG A 9 -12.38 -24.30 2.86
N LEU A 10 -11.68 -24.38 4.00
CA LEU A 10 -10.25 -24.07 4.10
C LEU A 10 -9.42 -24.99 3.21
N LYS A 11 -9.73 -26.30 3.22
CA LYS A 11 -9.09 -27.29 2.37
C LYS A 11 -9.36 -27.04 0.89
N ALA A 12 -10.61 -26.74 0.53
CA ALA A 12 -11.01 -26.45 -0.84
C ALA A 12 -10.27 -25.21 -1.38
N ALA A 13 -10.25 -24.11 -0.61
CA ALA A 13 -9.56 -22.88 -0.95
C ALA A 13 -8.05 -23.11 -1.16
N ARG A 14 -7.41 -23.86 -0.26
CA ARG A 14 -6.00 -24.22 -0.41
C ARG A 14 -5.72 -24.97 -1.71
N THR A 15 -6.56 -25.97 -2.02
CA THR A 15 -6.37 -26.78 -3.24
C THR A 15 -6.63 -25.99 -4.50
N ALA A 16 -7.60 -25.07 -4.49
CA ALA A 16 -7.87 -24.16 -5.61
C ALA A 16 -6.72 -23.19 -5.86
N ALA A 17 -6.05 -22.75 -4.78
CA ALA A 17 -4.85 -21.93 -4.83
C ALA A 17 -3.56 -22.73 -5.14
N GLY A 18 -3.65 -24.05 -5.33
CA GLY A 18 -2.53 -24.90 -5.75
C GLY A 18 -1.48 -25.19 -4.66
N PHE A 19 -1.79 -24.94 -3.38
CA PHE A 19 -0.83 -25.14 -2.29
C PHE A 19 -0.93 -26.51 -1.62
N THR A 20 0.20 -27.07 -1.19
CA THR A 20 0.20 -28.20 -0.24
C THR A 20 0.06 -27.69 1.20
N GLN A 21 -0.25 -28.60 2.14
CA GLN A 21 -0.36 -28.20 3.54
C GLN A 21 0.98 -27.64 4.09
N LYS A 22 2.10 -28.26 3.72
CA LYS A 22 3.44 -27.81 4.13
C LYS A 22 3.80 -26.44 3.55
N ASP A 23 3.40 -26.14 2.31
CA ASP A 23 3.68 -24.84 1.69
C ASP A 23 2.99 -23.72 2.45
N VAL A 24 1.76 -23.96 2.86
CA VAL A 24 0.98 -22.98 3.62
C VAL A 24 1.54 -22.81 5.03
N GLU A 25 1.90 -23.90 5.72
CA GLU A 25 2.51 -23.82 7.04
C GLU A 25 3.82 -23.02 7.01
N ALA A 26 4.66 -23.25 6.00
CA ALA A 26 5.90 -22.51 5.79
C ALA A 26 5.65 -21.03 5.47
N ARG A 27 4.69 -20.72 4.58
CA ARG A 27 4.38 -19.33 4.17
C ARG A 27 3.76 -18.51 5.28
N LEU A 28 2.96 -19.13 6.14
CA LEU A 28 2.28 -18.44 7.23
C LEU A 28 3.03 -18.51 8.58
N GLY A 29 4.17 -19.20 8.61
CA GLY A 29 4.95 -19.42 9.84
C GLY A 29 4.17 -20.23 10.89
N LEU A 30 3.31 -21.15 10.46
CA LEU A 30 2.56 -22.02 11.34
C LEU A 30 3.43 -23.20 11.77
N ARG A 31 3.15 -23.76 12.95
CA ARG A 31 3.79 -25.00 13.40
C ARG A 31 3.35 -26.15 12.49
N ASP A 32 4.24 -27.09 12.22
CA ASP A 32 3.93 -28.33 11.50
C ASP A 32 2.64 -28.99 12.01
N LEU A 33 1.80 -29.46 11.09
CA LEU A 33 0.50 -30.08 11.32
C LEU A 33 -0.62 -29.13 11.79
N SER A 34 -0.35 -27.85 12.05
CA SER A 34 -1.38 -26.89 12.47
C SER A 34 -2.46 -26.73 11.41
N LEU A 35 -2.10 -26.74 10.13
CA LEU A 35 -3.08 -26.60 9.05
C LEU A 35 -3.96 -27.84 8.94
N LYS A 36 -3.41 -29.03 9.16
CA LYS A 36 -4.20 -30.26 9.24
C LYS A 36 -5.20 -30.18 10.38
N ASP A 37 -4.82 -29.66 11.54
CA ASP A 37 -5.72 -29.51 12.69
C ASP A 37 -6.80 -28.46 12.43
N TYR A 38 -6.52 -27.40 11.65
CA TYR A 38 -7.54 -26.45 11.19
C TYR A 38 -8.49 -27.06 10.14
N GLU A 39 -7.98 -27.75 9.12
CA GLU A 39 -8.79 -28.39 8.06
C GLU A 39 -9.67 -29.52 8.58
N THR A 40 -9.29 -30.14 9.70
CA THR A 40 -10.06 -31.19 10.38
C THR A 40 -10.86 -30.67 11.57
N GLU A 41 -10.85 -29.35 11.81
CA GLU A 41 -11.53 -28.65 12.90
C GLU A 41 -11.21 -29.19 14.30
N ARG A 42 -10.05 -29.83 14.47
CA ARG A 42 -9.54 -30.27 15.78
C ARG A 42 -9.23 -29.11 16.70
N ILE A 43 -8.83 -27.98 16.12
CA ILE A 43 -8.58 -26.73 16.82
C ILE A 43 -9.40 -25.61 16.17
N LYS A 44 -9.87 -24.67 17.00
CA LYS A 44 -10.59 -23.50 16.50
C LYS A 44 -9.63 -22.59 15.73
N LEU A 45 -10.04 -22.15 14.55
CA LEU A 45 -9.30 -21.19 13.74
C LEU A 45 -9.44 -19.77 14.33
N PRO A 46 -8.36 -19.14 14.81
CA PRO A 46 -8.42 -17.76 15.29
C PRO A 46 -8.65 -16.78 14.14
N ALA A 47 -9.38 -15.69 14.39
CA ALA A 47 -9.73 -14.70 13.36
C ALA A 47 -8.50 -14.10 12.65
N GLN A 48 -7.42 -13.84 13.39
CA GLN A 48 -6.16 -13.33 12.83
C GLN A 48 -5.49 -14.32 11.87
N VAL A 49 -5.67 -15.62 12.09
CA VAL A 49 -5.13 -16.67 11.22
C VAL A 49 -6.05 -16.89 10.00
N ALA A 50 -7.37 -16.76 10.18
CA ALA A 50 -8.34 -16.80 9.09
C ALA A 50 -8.08 -15.69 8.04
N LEU A 51 -7.74 -14.48 8.48
CA LEU A 51 -7.36 -13.38 7.59
C LEU A 51 -6.13 -13.72 6.74
N LYS A 52 -5.10 -14.32 7.35
CA LYS A 52 -3.89 -14.75 6.63
C LYS A 52 -4.16 -15.85 5.61
N PHE A 53 -5.08 -16.76 5.91
CA PHE A 53 -5.52 -17.78 4.94
C PHE A 53 -6.31 -17.15 3.78
N ALA A 54 -7.21 -16.23 4.07
CA ALA A 54 -7.99 -15.51 3.06
C ALA A 54 -7.05 -14.77 2.07
N GLU A 55 -6.08 -14.04 2.61
CA GLU A 55 -5.05 -13.35 1.82
C GLU A 55 -4.19 -14.33 1.01
N LEU A 56 -3.69 -15.40 1.62
CA LEU A 56 -2.84 -16.39 0.94
C LEU A 56 -3.58 -17.14 -0.18
N TYR A 57 -4.87 -17.41 -0.01
CA TYR A 57 -5.69 -18.16 -0.97
C TYR A 57 -6.41 -17.26 -1.97
N GLY A 58 -6.34 -15.94 -1.83
CA GLY A 58 -7.03 -14.99 -2.70
C GLY A 58 -8.55 -15.04 -2.56
N ILE A 59 -9.07 -15.37 -1.37
CA ILE A 59 -10.51 -15.40 -1.06
C ILE A 59 -10.83 -14.38 0.02
N THR A 60 -12.11 -14.08 0.22
CA THR A 60 -12.57 -13.27 1.35
C THR A 60 -12.74 -14.10 2.62
N VAL A 61 -12.70 -13.45 3.79
CA VAL A 61 -13.01 -14.11 5.05
C VAL A 61 -14.47 -14.58 5.09
N ASP A 62 -15.39 -13.87 4.43
CA ASP A 62 -16.80 -14.28 4.35
C ASP A 62 -17.00 -15.56 3.52
N GLU A 63 -16.23 -15.74 2.45
CA GLU A 63 -16.18 -16.99 1.69
C GLU A 63 -15.61 -18.13 2.54
N LEU A 64 -14.58 -17.85 3.34
CA LEU A 64 -14.00 -18.83 4.26
C LEU A 64 -14.98 -19.20 5.39
N LEU A 65 -15.70 -18.23 5.95
CA LEU A 65 -16.66 -18.43 7.04
C LEU A 65 -18.01 -18.95 6.57
N GLY A 66 -18.27 -18.97 5.26
CA GLY A 66 -19.53 -19.45 4.69
C GLY A 66 -20.71 -18.52 4.97
N THR A 67 -20.44 -17.24 5.22
CA THR A 67 -21.43 -16.16 5.41
C THR A 67 -21.83 -15.51 4.09
N ALA A 68 -21.19 -15.89 2.98
CA ALA A 68 -21.54 -15.45 1.65
C ALA A 68 -22.95 -15.96 1.25
N GLY A 69 -23.94 -15.07 1.30
CA GLY A 69 -25.23 -15.27 0.63
C GLY A 69 -25.08 -15.34 -0.90
N PRO A 70 -26.16 -15.63 -1.66
CA PRO A 70 -26.10 -15.68 -3.11
C PRO A 70 -25.55 -14.35 -3.65
N ARG A 71 -24.46 -14.47 -4.43
CA ARG A 71 -23.67 -13.36 -4.96
C ARG A 71 -24.55 -12.20 -5.42
N PRO A 72 -24.35 -10.96 -4.91
CA PRO A 72 -24.67 -9.80 -5.71
C PRO A 72 -23.83 -9.90 -6.99
N LYS A 73 -24.48 -9.77 -8.14
CA LYS A 73 -23.81 -9.71 -9.45
C LYS A 73 -22.60 -8.79 -9.34
N GLU A 74 -21.46 -9.26 -9.83
CA GLU A 74 -20.17 -8.56 -9.88
C GLU A 74 -20.39 -7.06 -10.13
N GLY A 75 -20.29 -6.31 -9.05
CA GLY A 75 -20.44 -4.86 -9.08
C GLY A 75 -19.09 -4.21 -9.35
N PRO A 76 -19.09 -2.91 -9.71
CA PRO A 76 -17.88 -2.11 -9.95
C PRO A 76 -16.90 -2.04 -8.76
N GLN A 77 -17.22 -2.64 -7.61
CA GLN A 77 -16.40 -2.71 -6.40
C GLN A 77 -15.25 -3.74 -6.47
N SER A 78 -15.43 -4.89 -7.12
CA SER A 78 -14.32 -5.88 -7.28
C SER A 78 -13.30 -5.41 -8.32
N ALA A 79 -13.78 -4.74 -9.38
CA ALA A 79 -12.94 -4.06 -10.35
C ALA A 79 -12.14 -2.91 -9.71
N ARG A 80 -12.72 -2.17 -8.75
CA ARG A 80 -12.02 -1.08 -8.04
C ARG A 80 -10.99 -1.57 -7.02
N LEU A 81 -11.26 -2.66 -6.29
CA LEU A 81 -10.24 -3.31 -5.45
C LEU A 81 -9.11 -3.91 -6.29
N ALA A 82 -9.42 -4.43 -7.48
CA ALA A 82 -8.42 -4.84 -8.46
C ALA A 82 -7.69 -3.65 -9.13
N GLU A 83 -8.32 -2.48 -9.27
CA GLU A 83 -7.65 -1.23 -9.72
C GLU A 83 -6.79 -0.61 -8.62
N VAL A 84 -7.21 -0.67 -7.35
CA VAL A 84 -6.41 -0.27 -6.19
C VAL A 84 -5.28 -1.28 -5.93
N SER A 85 -5.50 -2.57 -6.16
CA SER A 85 -4.46 -3.61 -6.16
C SER A 85 -3.56 -3.52 -7.40
N GLY A 86 -4.09 -3.07 -8.54
CA GLY A 86 -3.39 -2.81 -9.81
C GLY A 86 -2.56 -1.53 -9.80
N LEU A 87 -2.93 -0.57 -8.95
CA LEU A 87 -2.16 0.61 -8.56
C LEU A 87 -0.83 0.28 -7.89
N PHE A 88 -0.78 -0.92 -7.29
CA PHE A 88 0.15 -1.28 -6.23
C PHE A 88 0.58 -2.74 -6.36
N SER A 89 0.81 -3.22 -7.59
CA SER A 89 1.20 -4.61 -7.88
C SER A 89 2.59 -5.01 -7.34
N ARG A 90 3.21 -4.16 -6.52
CA ARG A 90 4.31 -4.54 -5.64
C ARG A 90 3.75 -4.65 -4.23
N GLY A 91 3.89 -5.82 -3.60
CA GLY A 91 3.55 -6.05 -2.19
C GLY A 91 4.17 -5.05 -1.19
N ASP A 92 5.03 -4.15 -1.66
CA ASP A 92 5.61 -3.03 -0.92
C ASP A 92 4.59 -1.96 -0.46
N VAL A 93 3.45 -1.77 -1.14
CA VAL A 93 2.46 -0.76 -0.67
C VAL A 93 1.62 -1.28 0.50
N GLY A 94 1.51 -2.60 0.67
CA GLY A 94 0.99 -3.19 1.91
C GLY A 94 1.77 -2.73 3.14
N LEU A 95 3.06 -2.38 2.98
CA LEU A 95 3.91 -1.86 4.05
C LEU A 95 3.47 -0.47 4.52
N LEU A 96 2.77 0.32 3.69
CA LEU A 96 2.24 1.63 4.07
C LEU A 96 1.26 1.52 5.24
N PHE A 97 0.51 0.43 5.34
CA PHE A 97 -0.40 0.17 6.46
C PHE A 97 0.33 -0.18 7.77
N LEU A 98 1.63 -0.44 7.71
CA LEU A 98 2.46 -0.64 8.90
C LEU A 98 2.89 0.69 9.52
N ASP A 99 2.75 1.80 8.79
CA ASP A 99 3.04 3.14 9.31
C ASP A 99 2.01 3.54 10.38
N PRO A 100 2.44 3.79 11.62
CA PRO A 100 1.51 4.06 12.73
C PRO A 100 0.72 5.36 12.52
N VAL A 101 1.27 6.34 11.82
CA VAL A 101 0.58 7.62 11.56
C VAL A 101 -0.51 7.43 10.52
N ILE A 102 -0.17 6.77 9.41
CA ILE A 102 -1.14 6.46 8.35
C ILE A 102 -2.23 5.53 8.89
N ARG A 103 -1.84 4.49 9.63
CA ARG A 103 -2.78 3.53 10.21
C ARG A 103 -3.74 4.19 11.18
N ALA A 104 -3.26 5.07 12.07
CA ALA A 104 -4.13 5.79 12.99
C ALA A 104 -5.22 6.59 12.24
N HIS A 105 -4.83 7.32 11.19
CA HIS A 105 -5.77 8.05 10.35
C HIS A 105 -6.78 7.14 9.63
N LEU A 106 -6.33 5.99 9.12
CA LEU A 106 -7.20 5.03 8.43
C LEU A 106 -8.17 4.33 9.40
N GLU A 107 -7.76 4.03 10.63
CA GLU A 107 -8.63 3.42 11.65
C GLU A 107 -9.83 4.33 11.99
N GLU A 108 -9.60 5.64 12.07
CA GLU A 108 -10.67 6.65 12.23
C GLU A 108 -11.68 6.66 11.06
N HIS A 109 -11.25 6.22 9.89
CA HIS A 109 -12.03 6.19 8.66
C HIS A 109 -12.34 4.77 8.18
N SER A 110 -12.26 3.78 9.08
CA SER A 110 -12.37 2.35 8.77
C SER A 110 -13.63 1.96 8.00
N ALA A 111 -14.76 2.61 8.28
CA ALA A 111 -16.03 2.39 7.58
C ALA A 111 -16.01 2.79 6.08
N LYS A 112 -15.04 3.60 5.65
CA LYS A 112 -14.92 4.14 4.28
C LYS A 112 -13.80 3.47 3.48
N ILE A 113 -13.02 2.58 4.08
CA ILE A 113 -11.82 1.99 3.48
C ILE A 113 -12.13 1.24 2.17
N PHE A 114 -13.31 0.65 2.05
CA PHE A 114 -13.69 -0.17 0.89
C PHE A 114 -14.25 0.62 -0.30
N ASP A 115 -14.60 1.88 -0.10
CA ASP A 115 -15.27 2.70 -1.12
C ASP A 115 -14.34 3.77 -1.75
N HIS A 116 -13.14 3.94 -1.20
CA HIS A 116 -12.22 5.02 -1.56
C HIS A 116 -10.78 4.52 -1.76
N SER A 117 -10.02 5.20 -2.62
CA SER A 117 -8.57 4.97 -2.72
C SER A 117 -7.85 5.44 -1.45
N ILE A 118 -6.65 4.94 -1.18
CA ILE A 118 -5.84 5.39 -0.03
C ILE A 118 -5.62 6.90 -0.07
N PHE A 119 -5.35 7.47 -1.26
CA PHE A 119 -5.20 8.91 -1.41
C PHE A 119 -6.49 9.67 -1.04
N GLU A 120 -7.64 9.18 -1.48
CA GLU A 120 -8.93 9.78 -1.10
C GLU A 120 -9.15 9.74 0.41
N LEU A 121 -8.84 8.61 1.07
CA LEU A 121 -8.97 8.45 2.52
C LEU A 121 -8.05 9.41 3.29
N LEU A 122 -6.79 9.51 2.87
CA LEU A 122 -5.79 10.39 3.48
C LEU A 122 -6.01 11.89 3.16
N SER A 123 -6.94 12.19 2.25
CA SER A 123 -7.29 13.57 1.86
C SER A 123 -8.75 13.93 2.12
N LEU A 124 -9.52 13.10 2.85
CA LEU A 124 -10.94 13.35 3.14
C LEU A 124 -11.20 14.69 3.83
N SER A 125 -10.26 15.17 4.63
CA SER A 125 -10.33 16.44 5.34
C SER A 125 -10.10 17.66 4.44
N LEU A 126 -9.64 17.45 3.19
CA LEU A 126 -9.26 18.51 2.28
C LEU A 126 -10.39 18.88 1.30
N ASN A 127 -10.53 20.18 1.04
CA ASN A 127 -11.36 20.67 -0.07
C ASN A 127 -10.65 20.42 -1.43
N ALA A 128 -11.39 20.54 -2.53
CA ALA A 128 -10.86 20.28 -3.88
C ALA A 128 -9.60 21.11 -4.23
N LYS A 129 -9.54 22.37 -3.79
CA LYS A 129 -8.36 23.24 -4.02
C LYS A 129 -7.14 22.72 -3.26
N ALA A 130 -7.32 22.32 -2.00
CA ALA A 130 -6.26 21.77 -1.16
C ALA A 130 -5.80 20.39 -1.66
N LYS A 131 -6.73 19.51 -2.08
CA LYS A 131 -6.40 18.22 -2.72
C LYS A 131 -5.54 18.42 -3.97
N ARG A 132 -5.90 19.39 -4.82
CA ARG A 132 -5.11 19.73 -6.02
C ARG A 132 -3.72 20.25 -5.67
N ALA A 133 -3.60 21.08 -4.63
CA ALA A 133 -2.31 21.56 -4.13
C ALA A 133 -1.44 20.40 -3.63
N LEU A 134 -1.99 19.52 -2.78
CA LEU A 134 -1.34 18.31 -2.28
C LEU A 134 -0.85 17.42 -3.43
N GLY A 135 -1.73 17.10 -4.39
CA GLY A 135 -1.36 16.29 -5.54
C GLY A 135 -0.24 16.93 -6.37
N THR A 136 -0.28 18.25 -6.54
CA THR A 136 0.79 18.97 -7.25
C THR A 136 2.12 18.88 -6.51
N GLU A 137 2.13 19.07 -5.19
CA GLU A 137 3.33 18.97 -4.35
C GLU A 137 3.95 17.57 -4.39
N ILE A 138 3.11 16.53 -4.31
CA ILE A 138 3.55 15.14 -4.44
C ILE A 138 4.22 14.93 -5.79
N LEU A 139 3.57 15.34 -6.88
CA LEU A 139 4.09 15.13 -8.23
C LEU A 139 5.40 15.90 -8.51
N ARG A 140 5.54 17.13 -7.99
CA ARG A 140 6.79 17.90 -8.07
C ARG A 140 7.93 17.19 -7.35
N SER A 141 7.65 16.70 -6.15
CA SER A 141 8.64 16.02 -5.31
C SER A 141 9.10 14.70 -5.92
N LEU A 142 8.16 13.91 -6.48
CA LEU A 142 8.49 12.68 -7.21
C LEU A 142 9.30 12.98 -8.47
N SER A 143 8.87 13.97 -9.28
CA SER A 143 9.59 14.35 -10.50
C SER A 143 11.00 14.84 -10.21
N SER A 144 11.20 15.53 -9.09
CA SER A 144 12.54 15.97 -8.69
C SER A 144 13.42 14.84 -8.17
N LEU A 145 12.86 13.85 -7.49
CA LEU A 145 13.60 12.65 -7.09
C LEU A 145 14.09 11.86 -8.30
N MET A 146 13.23 11.63 -9.30
CA MET A 146 13.61 10.94 -10.55
C MET A 146 14.74 11.64 -11.32
N GLY A 147 14.95 12.93 -11.06
CA GLY A 147 16.03 13.71 -11.67
C GLY A 147 17.37 13.66 -10.92
N VAL A 148 17.41 13.06 -9.72
CA VAL A 148 18.57 13.14 -8.81
C VAL A 148 19.80 12.47 -9.42
N ASP A 149 19.63 11.32 -10.04
CA ASP A 149 20.72 10.52 -10.62
C ASP A 149 20.94 10.79 -12.13
N GLN A 150 20.19 11.74 -12.70
CA GLN A 150 20.16 12.11 -14.12
C GLN A 150 19.77 10.96 -15.06
N ARG A 151 19.15 9.89 -14.55
CA ARG A 151 18.78 8.69 -15.32
C ARG A 151 17.38 8.20 -14.98
N ILE A 152 16.40 8.80 -15.62
CA ILE A 152 15.01 8.38 -15.46
C ILE A 152 14.78 7.03 -16.16
N THR A 153 14.40 6.03 -15.39
CA THR A 153 14.10 4.67 -15.86
C THR A 153 12.66 4.56 -16.42
N PRO A 154 12.37 3.54 -17.26
CA PRO A 154 10.99 3.22 -17.66
C PRO A 154 10.08 2.89 -16.47
N GLU A 155 10.61 2.23 -15.44
CA GLU A 155 9.90 1.83 -14.23
C GLU A 155 9.42 3.06 -13.42
N GLU A 156 10.28 4.06 -13.23
CA GLU A 156 9.89 5.30 -12.55
C GLU A 156 8.86 6.11 -13.36
N ASN A 157 9.00 6.15 -14.68
CA ASN A 157 8.02 6.79 -15.56
C ASN A 157 6.65 6.13 -15.45
N GLU A 158 6.60 4.79 -15.45
CA GLU A 158 5.34 4.07 -15.30
C GLU A 158 4.75 4.27 -13.90
N PHE A 159 5.58 4.27 -12.85
CA PHE A 159 5.15 4.59 -11.49
C PHE A 159 4.52 5.99 -11.43
N LEU A 160 5.18 7.02 -11.97
CA LEU A 160 4.66 8.38 -11.98
C LEU A 160 3.32 8.49 -12.73
N ARG A 161 3.18 7.80 -13.88
CA ARG A 161 1.92 7.76 -14.64
C ARG A 161 0.79 7.11 -13.85
N GLN A 162 1.08 6.07 -13.08
CA GLN A 162 0.10 5.48 -12.16
C GLN A 162 -0.31 6.51 -11.12
N ILE A 163 0.64 7.12 -10.41
CA ILE A 163 0.34 8.14 -9.40
C ILE A 163 -0.52 9.29 -9.96
N ILE A 164 -0.21 9.82 -11.15
CA ILE A 164 -1.00 10.90 -11.79
C ILE A 164 -2.47 10.50 -11.99
N ARG A 165 -2.73 9.25 -12.42
CA ARG A 165 -4.10 8.75 -12.62
C ARG A 165 -4.89 8.68 -11.31
N HIS A 166 -4.22 8.43 -10.20
CA HIS A 166 -4.88 8.16 -8.92
C HIS A 166 -4.98 9.35 -7.98
N LEU A 167 -4.17 10.38 -8.19
CA LEU A 167 -4.28 11.65 -7.48
C LEU A 167 -5.35 12.59 -8.07
N ASP A 168 -6.02 12.18 -9.16
CA ASP A 168 -7.01 12.97 -9.91
C ASP A 168 -6.52 14.39 -10.27
N CYS A 169 -5.22 14.51 -10.57
CA CYS A 169 -4.54 15.79 -10.78
C CYS A 169 -3.87 15.87 -12.17
N GLY A 170 -4.55 15.34 -13.20
CA GLY A 170 -4.03 15.26 -14.57
C GLY A 170 -3.56 16.60 -15.17
N ASP A 171 -4.20 17.71 -14.81
CA ASP A 171 -3.76 19.05 -15.23
C ASP A 171 -2.40 19.45 -14.66
N ALA A 172 -2.08 19.02 -13.43
CA ALA A 172 -0.84 19.37 -12.74
C ALA A 172 0.37 18.73 -13.43
N ALA A 173 0.19 17.58 -14.08
CA ALA A 173 1.25 16.84 -14.76
C ALA A 173 1.95 17.61 -15.90
N LYS A 174 1.27 18.58 -16.54
CA LYS A 174 1.85 19.33 -17.68
C LYS A 174 3.08 20.15 -17.29
N GLY A 175 3.23 20.52 -16.02
CA GLY A 175 4.30 21.40 -15.54
C GLY A 175 5.35 20.73 -14.66
N ILE A 176 5.21 19.44 -14.33
CA ILE A 176 6.11 18.78 -13.36
C ILE A 176 7.41 18.28 -13.98
N ILE A 177 7.42 18.02 -15.30
CA ILE A 177 8.59 17.47 -16.01
C ILE A 177 9.84 18.34 -15.80
N LYS A 178 9.68 19.66 -15.71
CA LYS A 178 10.82 20.57 -15.46
C LYS A 178 11.57 20.28 -14.15
N TYR A 179 10.91 19.68 -13.17
CA TYR A 179 11.52 19.35 -11.89
C TYR A 179 12.45 18.13 -11.99
N THR A 180 12.38 17.35 -13.07
CA THR A 180 13.43 16.35 -13.37
C THR A 180 14.81 16.97 -13.59
N SER A 181 14.88 18.27 -13.88
CA SER A 181 16.14 19.01 -14.04
C SER A 181 16.37 20.05 -12.95
N VAL A 182 15.43 20.20 -12.01
CA VAL A 182 15.47 21.22 -10.96
C VAL A 182 15.16 20.59 -9.62
N ARG A 183 16.14 20.64 -8.70
CA ARG A 183 15.95 20.15 -7.33
C ARG A 183 14.84 20.95 -6.63
N TYR A 184 13.78 20.25 -6.27
CA TYR A 184 12.60 20.79 -5.59
C TYR A 184 12.52 20.24 -4.17
N ARG A 185 11.97 21.03 -3.25
CA ARG A 185 11.62 20.58 -1.91
C ARG A 185 10.15 20.92 -1.66
N PRO A 186 9.38 20.00 -1.04
CA PRO A 186 7.95 20.20 -0.82
C PRO A 186 7.67 21.37 0.12
N GLU A 187 6.59 22.10 -0.14
CA GLU A 187 6.15 23.23 0.68
C GLU A 187 5.38 22.75 1.93
N GLU A 188 5.95 22.92 3.13
CA GLU A 188 5.36 22.46 4.40
C GLU A 188 3.94 22.99 4.65
N GLU A 189 3.65 24.20 4.16
CA GLU A 189 2.34 24.86 4.22
C GLU A 189 1.21 23.99 3.66
N VAL A 190 1.46 23.26 2.58
CA VAL A 190 0.45 22.41 1.92
C VAL A 190 0.10 21.18 2.78
N PHE A 191 1.02 20.74 3.62
CA PHE A 191 0.87 19.57 4.49
C PHE A 191 0.59 19.94 5.95
N ARG A 192 0.38 21.23 6.24
CA ARG A 192 0.23 21.72 7.61
C ARG A 192 -0.97 21.06 8.28
N GLY A 193 -0.74 20.46 9.45
CA GLY A 193 -1.79 19.80 10.22
C GLY A 193 -2.15 18.40 9.73
N HIS A 194 -1.45 17.89 8.70
CA HIS A 194 -1.73 16.59 8.07
C HIS A 194 -0.50 15.68 8.07
N PRO A 195 -0.10 15.14 9.24
CA PRO A 195 1.07 14.26 9.35
C PRO A 195 0.96 13.00 8.46
N GLU A 196 -0.25 12.47 8.27
CA GLU A 196 -0.54 11.34 7.39
C GLU A 196 -0.19 11.61 5.93
N GLN A 197 -0.40 12.84 5.46
CA GLN A 197 -0.06 13.26 4.09
C GLN A 197 1.45 13.46 3.93
N LYS A 198 2.14 13.93 4.97
CA LYS A 198 3.62 14.01 5.00
C LYS A 198 4.23 12.61 4.89
N HIS A 199 3.70 11.66 5.66
CA HIS A 199 4.13 10.27 5.60
C HIS A 199 3.85 9.66 4.24
N LEU A 200 2.65 9.87 3.66
CA LEU A 200 2.31 9.41 2.32
C LEU A 200 3.35 9.86 1.28
N LEU A 201 3.74 11.14 1.29
CA LEU A 201 4.77 11.64 0.38
C LEU A 201 6.10 10.90 0.56
N LEU A 202 6.58 10.73 1.79
CA LEU A 202 7.83 9.99 2.05
C LEU A 202 7.76 8.54 1.56
N TRP A 203 6.64 7.86 1.78
CA TRP A 203 6.41 6.51 1.27
C TRP A 203 6.45 6.46 -0.26
N LEU A 204 5.77 7.38 -0.94
CA LEU A 204 5.78 7.45 -2.40
C LEU A 204 7.18 7.72 -2.96
N LEU A 205 7.96 8.58 -2.30
CA LEU A 205 9.35 8.85 -2.66
C LEU A 205 10.23 7.60 -2.53
N PHE A 206 10.12 6.85 -1.44
CA PHE A 206 10.87 5.60 -1.30
C PHE A 206 10.41 4.50 -2.28
N LEU A 207 9.11 4.43 -2.57
CA LEU A 207 8.56 3.45 -3.52
C LEU A 207 9.03 3.71 -4.95
N ILE A 208 9.10 4.98 -5.39
CA ILE A 208 9.62 5.32 -6.71
C ILE A 208 11.14 5.11 -6.78
N ALA A 209 11.89 5.49 -5.73
CA ALA A 209 13.34 5.24 -5.69
C ALA A 209 13.66 3.75 -5.77
N LYS A 210 12.96 2.91 -5.01
CA LYS A 210 13.15 1.44 -5.04
C LYS A 210 12.73 0.81 -6.38
N SER A 211 12.17 1.59 -7.32
CA SER A 211 11.47 1.02 -8.45
C SER A 211 12.33 0.31 -9.48
N ASP A 212 13.63 0.58 -9.50
CA ASP A 212 14.62 -0.02 -10.38
C ASP A 212 15.46 -1.13 -9.69
N GLY A 213 15.18 -1.45 -8.42
CA GLY A 213 15.79 -2.57 -7.69
C GLY A 213 16.59 -2.20 -6.44
N GLY A 214 16.72 -0.92 -6.10
CA GLY A 214 17.37 -0.46 -4.86
C GLY A 214 17.14 1.02 -4.60
N VAL A 215 17.59 1.53 -3.45
CA VAL A 215 17.58 2.97 -3.18
C VAL A 215 19.03 3.42 -3.01
N ASN A 216 19.48 4.35 -3.83
CA ASN A 216 20.85 4.85 -3.83
C ASN A 216 21.06 5.97 -2.77
N ALA A 217 22.32 6.34 -2.53
CA ALA A 217 22.66 7.29 -1.47
C ALA A 217 22.14 8.72 -1.75
N ASP A 218 22.13 9.15 -3.00
CA ASP A 218 21.67 10.49 -3.40
C ASP A 218 20.15 10.61 -3.29
N GLU A 219 19.42 9.55 -3.62
CA GLU A 219 17.98 9.43 -3.38
C GLU A 219 17.66 9.47 -1.90
N ILE A 220 18.39 8.70 -1.06
CA ILE A 220 18.21 8.74 0.40
C ILE A 220 18.42 10.16 0.93
N LEU A 221 19.46 10.84 0.47
CA LEU A 221 19.76 12.22 0.87
C LEU A 221 18.64 13.18 0.46
N TYR A 222 18.13 13.05 -0.77
CA TYR A 222 17.00 13.86 -1.23
C TYR A 222 15.73 13.61 -0.40
N ILE A 223 15.43 12.35 -0.08
CA ILE A 223 14.24 12.00 0.71
C ILE A 223 14.40 12.52 2.15
N GLU A 224 15.60 12.50 2.71
CA GLU A 224 15.91 13.11 4.01
C GLU A 224 15.67 14.63 3.99
N GLU A 225 16.16 15.33 2.96
CA GLU A 225 15.88 16.77 2.79
C GLU A 225 14.38 17.07 2.67
N CYS A 226 13.61 16.20 2.00
CA CYS A 226 12.16 16.32 1.94
C CYS A 226 11.52 16.14 3.31
N ALA A 227 11.98 15.15 4.09
CA ALA A 227 11.49 14.92 5.46
C ALA A 227 11.78 16.13 6.36
N GLU A 228 12.97 16.73 6.24
CA GLU A 228 13.35 17.96 6.96
C GLU A 228 12.47 19.15 6.54
N ALA A 229 12.26 19.37 5.24
CA ALA A 229 11.40 20.43 4.72
C ALA A 229 9.96 20.31 5.24
N LEU A 230 9.44 19.08 5.32
CA LEU A 230 8.12 18.77 5.87
C LEU A 230 8.07 18.81 7.40
N LYS A 231 9.20 18.99 8.08
CA LYS A 231 9.34 18.92 9.54
C LYS A 231 8.85 17.58 10.12
N VAL A 232 9.10 16.48 9.40
CA VAL A 232 8.82 15.12 9.90
C VAL A 232 9.84 14.78 10.98
N ASN A 233 9.37 14.24 12.10
CA ASN A 233 10.26 13.85 13.20
C ASN A 233 11.24 12.76 12.73
N ARG A 234 12.50 12.84 13.17
CA ARG A 234 13.56 11.88 12.83
C ARG A 234 13.16 10.42 13.09
N SER A 235 12.49 10.12 14.20
CA SER A 235 12.02 8.76 14.52
C SER A 235 11.02 8.24 13.49
N ASN A 236 10.12 9.10 12.99
CA ASN A 236 9.15 8.74 11.95
C ASN A 236 9.84 8.54 10.61
N TYR A 237 10.78 9.41 10.24
CA TYR A 237 11.58 9.24 9.02
C TYR A 237 12.36 7.92 9.03
N LEU A 238 13.08 7.62 10.13
CA LEU A 238 13.82 6.36 10.29
C LEU A 238 12.88 5.15 10.27
N PHE A 239 11.68 5.28 10.84
CA PHE A 239 10.66 4.24 10.77
C PHE A 239 10.27 3.91 9.33
N ILE A 240 10.08 4.90 8.46
CA ILE A 240 9.75 4.67 7.05
C ILE A 240 10.97 4.10 6.32
N LYS A 241 12.14 4.73 6.49
CA LYS A 241 13.39 4.38 5.80
C LYS A 241 13.77 2.90 5.96
N LYS A 242 13.57 2.31 7.14
CA LYS A 242 13.96 0.90 7.42
C LYS A 242 13.24 -0.14 6.53
N PHE A 243 12.09 0.22 5.93
CA PHE A 243 11.37 -0.68 5.02
C PHE A 243 12.02 -0.76 3.63
N PHE A 244 12.86 0.22 3.29
CA PHE A 244 13.44 0.37 1.96
C PHE A 244 14.95 0.18 1.96
N VAL A 245 15.62 0.56 3.05
CA VAL A 245 17.07 0.52 3.17
C VAL A 245 17.46 -0.47 4.28
N LYS A 246 18.21 -1.52 3.91
CA LYS A 246 18.84 -2.41 4.91
C LYS A 246 20.07 -1.70 5.47
N GLU A 247 20.05 -1.35 6.74
CA GLU A 247 21.28 -0.95 7.43
C GLU A 247 22.23 -2.16 7.46
N LYS A 248 23.42 -2.02 6.87
CA LYS A 248 24.51 -2.97 7.09
C LYS A 248 24.99 -2.75 8.53
N TYR A 249 24.62 -3.66 9.42
CA TYR A 249 25.28 -3.81 10.72
C TYR A 249 26.61 -4.54 10.55
#